data_AF-C9ZE54-F1
#
_entry.id   AF-C9ZE54-F1
#
_cell.length_a   1.000
_cell.length_b   1.000
_cell.length_c   1.000
_cell.angle_alpha   90.00
_cell.angle_beta   90.00
_cell.angle_gamma   90.00
#
_symmetry.space_group_name_H-M   'P 1'
#
loop_
_entity.id
_entity.type
_entity.pdbx_description
1 polymer ?
#
loop_
_entity_poly.entity_id
_entity_poly.type
_entity_poly.pdbx_seq_one_letter_code
_entity_poly.pdbx_strand_id
1 'polypeptide(L)' 'MARIQILELPLVHQGDQTETPFVILIDKATENEAETLASHLRVDSEKARARTMIVTTATLDLA' A
#
# COMPACT_ATOMS: atom_id res chain seq x y z
N MET A 1 12.45 -9.44 7.76
CA MET A 1 12.48 -8.03 7.33
C MET A 1 11.25 -7.80 6.50
N ALA A 2 10.48 -6.78 6.85
CA ALA A 2 9.33 -6.36 6.05
C ALA A 2 9.77 -6.04 4.62
N ARG A 3 8.96 -6.43 3.64
CA ARG A 3 9.14 -6.14 2.22
C ARG A 3 8.06 -5.14 1.82
N ILE A 4 8.46 -4.12 1.07
CA ILE A 4 7.56 -3.08 0.55
C ILE A 4 7.38 -3.32 -0.95
N GLN A 5 6.13 -3.29 -1.40
CA GLN A 5 5.75 -3.42 -2.80
C GLN A 5 4.75 -2.32 -3.16
N ILE A 6 4.87 -1.79 -4.38
CA ILE A 6 3.90 -0.86 -4.96
C ILE A 6 3.16 -1.61 -6.05
N LEU A 7 1.83 -1.63 -5.94
CA LEU A 7 0.95 -2.32 -6.87
C LEU A 7 0.19 -1.26 -7.65
N GLU A 8 0.58 -1.08 -8.91
CA GLU A 8 -0.19 -0.26 -9.83
C GLU A 8 -1.52 -0.96 -10.11
N LEU A 9 -2.60 -0.20 -9.99
CA LEU A 9 -3.93 -0.62 -10.35
C LEU A 9 -4.23 -0.15 -11.77
N PRO A 10 -5.24 -0.74 -12.44
CA PRO A 10 -5.66 -0.29 -13.75
C PRO A 10 -5.91 1.22 -13.79
N LEU A 11 -5.45 1.84 -14.87
CA LEU A 11 -5.69 3.26 -15.16
C LEU A 11 -7.19 3.56 -15.08
N VAL A 12 -7.55 4.62 -14.37
CA VAL A 12 -8.95 5.04 -14.23
C VAL A 12 -9.12 6.38 -14.93
N HIS A 13 -10.13 6.45 -15.79
CA HIS A 13 -10.60 7.69 -16.39
C HIS A 13 -11.88 8.15 -15.69
N GLN A 14 -11.87 9.35 -15.12
CA GLN A 14 -13.02 9.99 -14.48
C GLN A 14 -13.24 11.37 -15.11
N GLY A 15 -14.12 11.43 -16.12
CA GLY A 15 -14.29 12.64 -16.94
C GLY A 15 -12.99 12.97 -17.68
N ASP A 16 -12.49 14.19 -17.50
CA ASP A 16 -11.23 14.65 -18.09
C ASP A 16 -9.99 14.28 -17.25
N GLN A 17 -10.19 13.64 -16.09
CA GLN A 17 -9.09 13.23 -15.22
C GLN A 17 -8.67 11.81 -15.55
N THR A 18 -7.35 11.61 -15.63
CA THR A 18 -6.72 10.31 -15.79
C THR A 18 -5.80 10.09 -14.61
N GLU A 19 -5.99 8.98 -13.89
CA GLU A 19 -5.21 8.61 -12.72
C GLU A 19 -4.72 7.17 -12.87
N THR A 20 -3.45 6.92 -12.55
CA THR A 20 -2.92 5.56 -12.34
C THR A 20 -2.90 5.29 -10.83
N PRO A 21 -3.98 4.75 -10.27
CA PRO A 21 -4.02 4.46 -8.84
C PRO A 21 -3.01 3.37 -8.49
N PHE A 22 -2.57 3.36 -7.23
CA PHE A 22 -1.71 2.31 -6.72
C PHE A 22 -2.02 1.99 -5.27
N VAL A 23 -1.56 0.82 -4.82
CA VAL A 23 -1.64 0.34 -3.43
C VAL A 23 -0.24 0.11 -2.90
N ILE A 24 -0.01 0.48 -1.65
CA ILE A 24 1.23 0.17 -0.93
C ILE A 24 1.00 -1.12 -0.15
N LEU A 25 1.79 -2.15 -0.43
CA LEU A 25 1.77 -3.41 0.30
C LEU A 25 3.07 -3.55 1.11
N ILE A 26 2.93 -3.80 2.40
CA ILE A 26 4.04 -4.12 3.30
C ILE A 26 3.78 -5.51 3.87
N ASP A 27 4.55 -6.49 3.41
CA ASP A 27 4.38 -7.88 3.82
C ASP A 27 5.62 -8.42 4.54
N LYS A 28 5.51 -9.60 5.17
CA LYS A 28 6.58 -10.16 6.04
C LYS A 28 6.98 -9.24 7.20
N ALA A 29 6.05 -8.38 7.66
CA ALA A 29 6.24 -7.63 8.89
C ALA A 29 6.14 -8.57 10.10
N THR A 30 6.87 -8.28 11.17
CA THR A 30 6.56 -8.85 12.49
C THR A 30 5.27 -8.23 13.03
N GLU A 31 4.64 -8.84 14.04
CA GLU A 31 3.42 -8.29 14.66
C GLU A 31 3.63 -6.86 15.19
N ASN A 32 4.78 -6.62 15.84
CA ASN A 32 5.14 -5.31 16.37
C ASN A 32 5.40 -4.27 15.25
N GLU A 33 6.06 -4.69 14.16
CA GLU A 33 6.22 -3.84 12.98
C GLU A 33 4.88 -3.53 12.33
N ALA A 34 3.96 -4.50 12.24
CA ALA A 34 2.67 -4.31 11.60
C ALA A 34 1.84 -3.22 12.29
N GLU A 35 1.78 -3.24 13.62
CA GLU A 35 1.09 -2.22 14.43
C GLU A 35 1.75 -0.83 14.29
N THR A 36 3.08 -0.80 14.35
CA THR A 36 3.87 0.43 14.24
C THR A 36 3.76 1.05 12.83
N LEU A 37 3.80 0.25 11.78
CA LEU A 37 3.75 0.73 10.40
C LEU A 37 2.32 1.14 10.01
N ALA A 38 1.31 0.39 10.44
CA ALA A 38 -0.09 0.73 10.20
C ALA A 38 -0.48 2.07 10.83
N SER A 39 0.07 2.41 12.00
CA SER A 39 -0.18 3.69 12.66
C SER A 39 0.62 4.85 12.06
N HIS A 40 1.93 4.68 11.86
CA HIS A 40 2.79 5.78 11.42
C HIS A 40 2.65 6.12 9.92
N LEU A 41 2.51 5.11 9.06
CA LEU A 41 2.58 5.32 7.62
C LEU A 41 1.22 5.61 6.98
N ARG A 42 0.12 5.52 7.74
CA ARG A 42 -1.21 5.82 7.22
C ARG A 42 -1.28 7.22 6.62
N VAL A 43 -0.81 8.22 7.36
CA VAL A 43 -0.81 9.62 6.91
C VAL A 43 0.06 9.80 5.67
N ASP A 44 1.20 9.12 5.60
CA ASP A 44 2.10 9.24 4.45
C ASP A 44 1.56 8.53 3.21
N SER A 45 0.81 7.43 3.38
CA SER A 45 0.11 6.77 2.26
C SER A 45 -0.97 7.66 1.64
N GLU A 46 -1.69 8.43 2.47
CA GLU A 46 -2.68 9.41 2.02
C GLU A 46 -2.01 10.57 1.28
N LYS A 47 -0.89 11.10 1.78
CA LYS A 47 -0.10 12.15 1.10
C LYS A 47 0.42 11.67 -0.26
N ALA A 48 0.83 10.41 -0.35
CA ALA A 48 1.27 9.79 -1.60
C ALA A 48 0.10 9.52 -2.58
N ARG A 49 -1.15 9.72 -2.16
CA ARG A 49 -2.37 9.38 -2.90
C ARG A 49 -2.48 7.89 -3.25
N ALA A 50 -1.90 7.03 -2.42
CA ALA A 50 -2.18 5.61 -2.50
C ALA A 50 -3.68 5.38 -2.23
N ARG A 51 -4.30 4.45 -2.94
CA ARG A 51 -5.70 4.08 -2.69
C ARG A 51 -5.88 3.47 -1.32
N THR A 52 -4.89 2.68 -0.91
CA THR A 52 -4.82 2.09 0.43
C THR A 52 -3.40 1.62 0.71
N MET A 53 -3.14 1.31 1.98
CA MET A 53 -1.95 0.64 2.45
C MET A 53 -2.36 -0.64 3.18
N ILE A 54 -1.73 -1.75 2.83
CA ILE A 54 -1.96 -3.05 3.48
C ILE A 54 -0.67 -3.44 4.18
N VAL A 55 -0.75 -3.70 5.48
CA VAL A 55 0.38 -4.22 6.27
C VAL A 55 0.00 -5.60 6.78
N THR A 56 0.85 -6.59 6.53
CA THR A 56 0.60 -7.97 6.94
C THR A 56 1.85 -8.68 7.40
N THR A 57 1.66 -9.63 8.31
CA THR A 57 2.71 -10.55 8.75
C THR A 57 2.90 -11.72 7.79
N ALA A 58 1.86 -12.07 7.02
CA ALA A 58 1.94 -13.08 5.99
C ALA A 58 2.74 -12.60 4.78
N THR A 59 3.29 -13.52 4.00
CA THR A 59 3.77 -13.20 2.66
C THR A 59 2.58 -13.15 1.73
N LEU A 60 2.42 -12.05 1.01
CA LEU A 60 1.44 -11.93 -0.07
C LEU A 60 2.19 -12.07 -1.40
N ASP A 61 1.87 -13.15 -2.12
CA ASP A 61 2.35 -13.34 -3.48
C ASP A 61 1.20 -12.97 -4.42
N LEU A 62 1.39 -11.87 -5.16
CA LEU A 62 0.41 -11.35 -6.09
C LEU A 62 0.85 -11.79 -7.48
N ALA A 63 0.20 -12.84 -7.98
CA ALA A 63 0.42 -13.44 -9.29
C ALA A 63 -0.22 -12.63 -10.42
#